data_AF-A0A3E0R2G6-F1
#
_entry.id   AF-A0A3E0R2G6-F1
#
_cell.length_a   1.000
_cell.length_b   1.000
_cell.length_c   1.000
_cell.angle_alpha   90.00
_cell.angle_beta   90.00
_cell.angle_gamma   90.00
#
_symmetry.space_group_name_H-M   'P 1'
#
loop_
_entity.id
_entity.type
_entity.pdbx_description
1 polymer ?
#
loop_
_entity_poly.entity_id
_entity_poly.type
_entity_poly.pdbx_seq_one_letter_code
_entity_poly.pdbx_strand_id
1 'polypeptide(L)'
;MGRVILETHLRPMKLQNSNYNSTLLLFVLFLAITSCSKLERKVHFQGHRGARGLYPENSLEGFEYALSIEEVTTLELDVVVSADKNLIISHEPWLNPEICALDSAVLADNPMAYNLYKMTTEEIQAFDCGSK
;
A
#
# COMPACT_ATOMS: atom_id res chain seq x y z
N MET A 1 43.38 87.87 -3.51
CA MET A 1 42.89 86.73 -2.71
C MET A 1 41.92 85.94 -3.59
N GLY A 2 42.46 85.06 -4.43
CA GLY A 2 41.72 84.42 -5.53
C GLY A 2 41.06 83.11 -5.10
N ARG A 3 39.77 82.95 -5.39
CA ARG A 3 39.01 81.70 -5.25
C ARG A 3 39.54 80.67 -6.25
N VAL A 4 40.09 79.57 -5.75
CA VAL A 4 40.30 78.35 -6.54
C VAL A 4 38.99 77.58 -6.54
N ILE A 5 38.30 77.55 -7.69
CA ILE A 5 37.16 76.66 -7.91
C ILE A 5 37.72 75.28 -8.23
N LEU A 6 37.66 74.37 -7.26
CA LEU A 6 37.86 72.93 -7.49
C LEU A 6 36.54 72.39 -8.05
N GLU A 7 36.42 72.25 -9.37
CA GLU A 7 35.40 71.38 -9.94
C GLU A 7 35.73 69.93 -9.56
N THR A 8 35.05 69.42 -8.53
CA THR A 8 35.04 68.00 -8.23
C THR A 8 34.26 67.29 -9.33
N HIS A 9 35.01 66.68 -10.25
CA HIS A 9 34.48 65.83 -11.31
C HIS A 9 33.93 64.53 -10.68
N LEU A 10 32.73 64.60 -10.09
CA LEU A 10 31.98 63.43 -9.64
C LEU A 10 31.52 62.65 -10.87
N ARG A 11 32.26 61.59 -11.23
CA ARG A 11 31.74 60.58 -12.14
C ARG A 11 30.69 59.77 -11.37
N PRO A 12 29.44 59.65 -11.86
CA PRO A 12 28.45 58.82 -11.20
C PRO A 12 28.91 57.36 -11.25
N MET A 13 29.06 56.75 -10.07
CA MET A 13 29.27 55.30 -9.93
C MET A 13 28.02 54.61 -10.49
N LYS A 14 28.14 54.01 -11.69
CA LYS A 14 27.06 53.18 -12.25
C LYS A 14 26.85 51.99 -11.32
N LEU A 15 25.73 51.97 -10.60
CA LEU A 15 25.28 50.84 -9.82
C LEU A 15 25.24 49.59 -10.72
N GLN A 16 26.06 48.61 -10.36
CA GLN A 16 26.32 47.36 -11.07
C GLN A 16 25.14 46.39 -10.88
N ASN A 17 23.92 46.82 -11.19
CA ASN A 17 22.67 46.15 -10.80
C ASN A 17 22.24 45.01 -11.75
N SER A 18 22.77 44.97 -12.98
CA SER A 18 22.32 44.04 -14.02
C SER A 18 22.77 42.59 -13.79
N ASN A 19 23.95 42.38 -13.19
CA ASN A 19 24.54 41.05 -13.08
C ASN A 19 23.91 40.24 -11.92
N TYR A 20 23.56 40.90 -10.81
CA TYR A 20 22.94 40.24 -9.65
C TYR A 20 21.52 39.73 -9.95
N ASN A 21 20.73 40.50 -10.72
CA ASN A 21 19.37 40.09 -11.12
C ASN A 21 19.39 38.87 -12.05
N SER A 22 20.39 38.77 -12.93
CA SER A 22 20.55 37.62 -13.83
C SER A 22 20.97 36.37 -13.05
N THR A 23 21.92 36.48 -12.11
CA THR A 23 22.32 35.35 -11.26
C THR A 23 21.19 34.87 -10.35
N LEU A 24 20.40 35.79 -9.77
CA LEU A 24 19.25 35.46 -8.94
C LEU A 24 18.15 34.76 -9.77
N LEU A 25 17.88 35.24 -10.99
CA LEU A 25 16.92 34.63 -11.90
C LEU A 25 17.35 33.21 -12.29
N LEU A 26 18.64 33.00 -12.60
CA LEU A 26 19.18 31.68 -12.90
C LEU A 26 19.08 30.72 -11.70
N PHE A 27 19.30 31.22 -10.49
CA PHE A 27 19.16 30.43 -9.26
C PHE A 27 17.70 30.03 -8.98
N VAL A 28 16.75 30.96 -9.15
CA VAL A 28 15.31 30.68 -9.01
C VAL A 28 14.84 29.70 -10.09
N LEU A 29 15.32 29.86 -11.33
CA LEU A 29 14.99 28.95 -12.42
C LEU A 29 15.55 27.54 -12.16
N PHE A 30 16.77 27.44 -11.64
CA PHE A 30 17.38 26.17 -11.24
C PHE A 30 16.57 25.48 -10.13
N LEU A 31 16.17 26.21 -9.09
CA LEU A 31 15.30 25.70 -8.02
C LEU A 31 13.94 25.22 -8.55
N ALA A 32 13.32 25.99 -9.46
CA ALA A 32 12.05 25.62 -10.08
C ALA A 32 12.15 24.33 -10.92
N ILE A 33 13.26 24.11 -11.62
CA ILE A 33 13.50 22.89 -12.40
C ILE A 33 13.71 21.68 -11.47
N THR A 34 14.36 21.85 -10.32
CA THR A 34 14.59 20.75 -9.36
C THR A 34 13.35 20.35 -8.54
N SER A 35 12.33 21.21 -8.47
CA SER A 35 11.11 20.97 -7.68
C SER A 35 10.13 19.99 -8.34
N CYS A 36 10.39 19.56 -9.57
CA CYS A 36 9.56 18.58 -10.27
C CYS A 36 9.97 17.14 -9.86
N SER A 37 9.57 16.70 -8.68
CA SER A 37 9.67 15.28 -8.29
C SER A 37 8.48 14.51 -8.87
N LYS A 38 8.73 13.55 -9.77
CA LYS A 38 7.70 12.59 -10.20
C LYS A 38 7.36 11.66 -9.02
N LEU A 39 6.08 11.41 -8.80
CA LEU A 39 5.65 10.36 -7.87
C LEU A 39 6.17 9.01 -8.39
N GLU A 40 7.05 8.36 -7.63
CA GLU A 40 7.52 7.02 -7.96
C GLU A 40 6.37 6.04 -7.73
N ARG A 41 5.92 5.38 -8.81
CA ARG A 41 4.94 4.29 -8.70
C ARG A 41 5.68 3.01 -8.36
N LYS A 42 5.66 2.64 -7.08
CA LYS A 42 6.18 1.35 -6.63
C LYS A 42 5.16 0.25 -6.89
N VAL A 43 5.60 -0.86 -7.45
CA VAL A 43 4.78 -2.08 -7.53
C VAL A 43 4.76 -2.72 -6.14
N HIS A 44 3.56 -3.01 -5.64
CA HIS A 44 3.36 -3.73 -4.39
C HIS A 44 2.94 -5.16 -4.70
N PHE A 45 3.84 -6.11 -4.49
CA PHE A 45 3.50 -7.52 -4.56
C PHE A 45 2.73 -7.90 -3.30
N GLN A 46 1.52 -8.42 -3.51
CA GLN A 46 0.62 -8.85 -2.46
C GLN A 46 0.43 -10.35 -2.55
N GLY A 47 0.68 -11.06 -1.45
CA GLY A 47 0.34 -12.46 -1.31
C GLY A 47 -1.18 -12.60 -1.18
N HIS A 48 -1.86 -12.83 -2.30
CA HIS A 48 -3.32 -13.00 -2.34
C HIS A 48 -3.74 -14.24 -1.54
N ARG A 49 -4.49 -14.01 -0.46
CA ARG A 49 -4.85 -14.99 0.58
C ARG A 49 -3.64 -15.78 1.06
N GLY A 50 -2.52 -15.07 1.25
CA GLY A 50 -1.19 -15.65 1.42
C GLY A 50 -0.61 -16.09 0.08
N ALA A 51 -0.73 -17.37 -0.25
CA ALA A 51 -0.16 -17.95 -1.47
C ALA A 51 -1.12 -18.96 -2.10
N ARG A 52 -2.39 -18.57 -2.32
CA ARG A 52 -3.49 -19.45 -2.79
C ARG A 52 -3.16 -20.34 -3.99
N GLY A 53 -2.26 -19.89 -4.87
CA GLY A 53 -1.84 -20.68 -6.03
C GLY A 53 -0.91 -21.87 -5.71
N LEU A 54 -0.39 -21.94 -4.48
CA LEU A 54 0.63 -22.90 -4.04
C LEU A 54 0.24 -23.61 -2.74
N TYR A 55 -0.52 -22.95 -1.86
CA TYR A 55 -0.98 -23.45 -0.57
C TYR A 55 -2.47 -23.17 -0.41
N PRO A 56 -3.16 -23.87 0.52
CA PRO A 56 -4.54 -23.56 0.86
C PRO A 56 -4.71 -22.07 1.16
N GLU A 57 -5.77 -21.47 0.64
CA GLU A 57 -6.01 -20.05 0.82
C GLU A 57 -6.20 -19.68 2.29
N ASN A 58 -5.73 -18.48 2.68
CA ASN A 58 -5.92 -17.94 4.02
C ASN A 58 -5.37 -18.85 5.15
N SER A 59 -4.39 -19.71 4.84
CA SER A 59 -3.74 -20.64 5.78
C SER A 59 -2.43 -20.08 6.32
N LEU A 60 -2.00 -20.57 7.49
CA LEU A 60 -0.71 -20.19 8.07
C LEU A 60 0.45 -20.57 7.15
N GLU A 61 0.41 -21.75 6.54
CA GLU A 61 1.41 -22.25 5.61
C GLU A 61 1.52 -21.34 4.37
N GLY A 62 0.38 -20.91 3.82
CA GLY A 62 0.33 -19.96 2.71
C GLY A 62 0.88 -18.58 3.08
N PHE A 63 0.60 -18.10 4.31
CA PHE A 63 1.15 -16.84 4.81
C PHE A 63 2.66 -16.93 5.05
N GLU A 64 3.14 -18.01 5.68
CA GLU A 64 4.56 -18.25 5.90
C GLU A 64 5.33 -18.30 4.59
N TYR A 65 4.80 -18.99 3.58
CA TYR A 65 5.40 -19.02 2.26
C TYR A 65 5.42 -17.65 1.61
N ALA A 66 4.31 -16.90 1.64
CA ALA A 66 4.26 -15.55 1.09
C ALA A 66 5.28 -14.61 1.76
N LEU A 67 5.47 -14.73 3.08
CA LEU A 67 6.47 -13.98 3.85
C LEU A 67 7.92 -14.38 3.53
N SER A 68 8.14 -15.61 3.02
CA SER A 68 9.46 -16.07 2.62
C SER A 68 9.97 -15.46 1.30
N ILE A 69 9.07 -14.87 0.51
CA ILE A 69 9.40 -14.24 -0.78
C ILE A 69 9.80 -12.78 -0.54
N GLU A 70 11.05 -12.44 -0.84
CA GLU A 70 11.62 -11.12 -0.56
C GLU A 70 10.85 -9.96 -1.22
N GLU A 71 10.30 -10.17 -2.41
CA GLU A 71 9.56 -9.15 -3.15
C GLU A 71 8.15 -8.93 -2.62
N VAL A 72 7.55 -9.90 -1.91
CA VAL A 72 6.21 -9.78 -1.35
C VAL A 72 6.26 -8.82 -0.15
N THR A 73 5.45 -7.77 -0.21
CA THR A 73 5.46 -6.69 0.80
C THR A 73 4.15 -6.57 1.56
N THR A 74 3.12 -7.30 1.13
CA THR A 74 1.78 -7.23 1.71
C THR A 74 1.18 -8.62 1.72
N LEU A 75 0.62 -9.02 2.86
CA LEU A 75 -0.29 -10.16 2.90
C LEU A 75 -1.70 -9.62 2.70
N GLU A 76 -2.39 -10.18 1.72
CA GLU A 76 -3.81 -9.96 1.54
C GLU A 76 -4.55 -11.16 2.12
N LEU A 77 -5.66 -10.87 2.82
CA LEU A 77 -6.48 -11.86 3.49
C LEU A 77 -7.89 -11.31 3.69
N ASP A 78 -8.83 -12.22 3.81
CA ASP A 78 -10.25 -11.92 3.99
C ASP A 78 -10.69 -12.23 5.42
N VAL A 79 -11.69 -11.51 5.92
CA VAL A 79 -12.18 -11.68 7.28
C VAL A 79 -13.70 -11.68 7.31
N VAL A 80 -14.27 -12.61 8.07
CA VAL A 80 -15.70 -12.72 8.34
C VAL A 80 -15.97 -12.78 9.85
N VAL A 81 -17.24 -12.71 10.24
CA VAL A 81 -17.66 -12.70 11.64
C VAL A 81 -18.41 -13.99 11.95
N SER A 82 -18.07 -14.65 13.06
CA SER A 82 -18.76 -15.84 13.57
C SER A 82 -20.00 -15.48 14.42
N ALA A 83 -20.81 -16.48 14.80
CA ALA A 83 -21.98 -16.29 15.67
C ALA A 83 -21.60 -15.78 17.07
N ASP A 84 -20.45 -16.19 17.58
CA ASP A 84 -19.86 -15.73 18.84
C ASP A 84 -19.02 -14.44 18.70
N LYS A 85 -19.15 -13.75 17.56
CA LYS A 85 -18.58 -12.41 17.27
C LYS A 85 -17.06 -12.36 17.21
N ASN A 86 -16.41 -13.48 16.90
CA ASN A 86 -14.98 -13.52 16.61
C ASN A 86 -14.74 -13.24 15.12
N LEU A 87 -13.56 -12.71 14.82
CA LEU A 87 -13.08 -12.53 13.46
C LEU A 87 -12.41 -13.82 12.99
N ILE A 88 -12.85 -14.33 11.84
CA ILE A 88 -12.36 -15.56 11.22
C ILE A 88 -11.75 -15.21 9.87
N ILE A 89 -10.56 -15.72 9.58
CA ILE A 89 -9.95 -15.56 8.27
C ILE A 89 -10.62 -16.56 7.32
N SER A 90 -11.39 -16.05 6.36
CA SER A 90 -12.10 -16.82 5.34
C SER A 90 -12.57 -15.87 4.25
N HIS A 91 -12.50 -16.30 2.99
CA HIS A 91 -12.97 -15.49 1.86
C HIS A 91 -14.50 -15.39 1.81
N GLU A 92 -15.18 -16.51 2.04
CA GLU A 92 -16.64 -16.57 1.98
C GLU A 92 -17.25 -16.50 3.39
N PRO A 93 -18.47 -15.93 3.55
CA PRO A 93 -19.23 -16.00 4.80
C PRO A 93 -19.92 -17.36 5.00
N TRP A 94 -19.55 -18.38 4.22
CA TRP A 94 -19.94 -19.78 4.38
C TRP A 94 -18.73 -20.69 4.15
N LEU A 95 -18.77 -21.95 4.60
CA LEU A 95 -17.73 -22.93 4.26
C LEU A 95 -17.85 -23.32 2.79
N ASN A 96 -16.80 -23.08 2.01
CA ASN A 96 -16.79 -23.36 0.57
C ASN A 96 -16.52 -24.87 0.31
N PRO A 97 -17.45 -25.62 -0.31
CA PRO A 97 -17.27 -27.05 -0.59
C PRO A 97 -16.12 -27.39 -1.56
N GLU A 98 -15.63 -26.42 -2.34
CA GLU A 98 -14.49 -26.62 -3.24
C GLU A 98 -13.19 -26.87 -2.46
N ILE A 99 -13.01 -26.18 -1.33
CA ILE A 99 -11.79 -26.23 -0.51
C ILE A 99 -12.00 -26.96 0.83
N CYS A 100 -13.23 -27.01 1.34
CA CYS A 100 -13.56 -27.66 2.60
C CYS A 100 -14.12 -29.08 2.41
N ALA A 101 -13.81 -29.97 3.35
CA ALA A 101 -14.39 -31.30 3.45
C ALA A 101 -15.78 -31.22 4.13
N LEU A 102 -16.81 -31.00 3.32
CA LEU A 102 -18.20 -30.83 3.77
C LEU A 102 -19.09 -32.02 3.39
N ASP A 103 -20.14 -32.25 4.16
CA ASP A 103 -21.18 -33.24 3.82
C ASP A 103 -22.03 -32.75 2.65
N SER A 104 -21.97 -33.48 1.53
CA SER A 104 -22.70 -33.16 0.31
C SER A 104 -24.21 -33.36 0.43
N ALA A 105 -24.68 -34.24 1.31
CA ALA A 105 -26.10 -34.43 1.57
C ALA A 105 -26.69 -33.21 2.29
N VAL A 106 -25.95 -32.66 3.25
CA VAL A 106 -26.33 -31.42 3.97
C VAL A 106 -26.41 -30.25 3.00
N LEU A 107 -25.44 -30.10 2.09
CA LEU A 107 -25.45 -29.05 1.07
C LEU A 107 -26.57 -29.20 0.04
N ALA A 108 -26.95 -30.44 -0.30
CA ALA A 108 -28.04 -30.71 -1.23
C ALA A 108 -29.41 -30.32 -0.64
N ASP A 109 -29.60 -30.52 0.67
CA ASP A 109 -30.82 -30.10 1.38
C ASP A 109 -30.83 -28.58 1.65
N ASN A 110 -29.70 -28.04 2.11
CA ASN A 110 -29.54 -26.63 2.42
C ASN A 110 -28.18 -26.11 1.92
N PRO A 111 -28.15 -25.44 0.74
CA PRO A 111 -26.93 -24.87 0.18
C PRO A 111 -26.23 -23.84 1.08
N MET A 112 -26.96 -23.26 2.04
CA MET A 112 -26.45 -22.26 3.00
C MET A 112 -26.27 -22.84 4.41
N ALA A 113 -26.21 -24.16 4.56
CA ALA A 113 -26.11 -24.83 5.86
C ALA A 113 -24.92 -24.35 6.70
N TYR A 114 -23.77 -24.14 6.06
CA TYR A 114 -22.53 -23.76 6.72
C TYR A 114 -22.27 -22.26 6.69
N ASN A 115 -23.24 -21.45 7.06
CA ASN A 115 -23.08 -20.00 7.17
C ASN A 115 -22.29 -19.65 8.43
N LEU A 116 -21.08 -19.07 8.28
CA LEU A 116 -20.17 -18.79 9.39
C LEU A 116 -20.76 -17.82 10.41
N TYR A 117 -21.62 -16.88 9.98
CA TYR A 117 -22.30 -15.95 10.90
C TYR A 117 -23.33 -16.63 11.82
N LYS A 118 -23.67 -17.89 11.54
CA LYS A 118 -24.56 -18.72 12.36
C LYS A 118 -23.82 -19.83 13.12
N MET A 119 -22.50 -19.92 12.96
CA MET A 119 -21.65 -20.94 13.59
C MET A 119 -20.71 -20.28 14.59
N THR A 120 -20.50 -20.91 15.73
CA THR A 120 -19.48 -20.53 16.72
C THR A 120 -18.08 -20.79 16.18
N THR A 121 -17.08 -20.15 16.76
CA THR A 121 -15.69 -20.36 16.36
C THR A 121 -15.26 -21.81 16.52
N GLU A 122 -15.72 -22.48 17.57
CA GLU A 122 -15.45 -23.90 17.83
C GLU A 122 -16.06 -24.81 16.75
N GLU A 123 -17.31 -24.55 16.34
CA GLU A 123 -17.95 -25.28 15.24
C GLU A 123 -17.22 -25.07 13.92
N ILE A 124 -16.77 -23.85 13.62
CA ILE A 124 -16.03 -23.53 12.39
C ILE A 124 -14.67 -24.26 12.36
N GLN A 125 -13.96 -24.31 13.48
CA GLN A 125 -12.64 -24.97 13.60
C GLN A 125 -12.70 -26.49 13.41
N ALA A 126 -13.87 -27.10 13.53
CA ALA A 126 -14.03 -28.56 13.36
C ALA A 126 -13.91 -29.02 11.89
N PHE A 127 -13.92 -28.10 10.92
CA PHE A 127 -13.87 -28.42 9.50
C PHE A 127 -12.45 -28.36 8.94
N ASP A 128 -12.12 -29.32 8.07
CA ASP A 128 -10.89 -29.32 7.29
C ASP A 128 -11.10 -28.55 5.97
N CYS A 129 -10.39 -27.43 5.81
CA CYS A 129 -10.37 -26.63 4.59
C CYS A 129 -8.96 -26.50 3.98
N GLY A 130 -8.02 -27.35 4.41
CA GLY A 130 -6.61 -27.28 4.00
C GLY A 130 -6.09 -28.51 3.27
N SER A 131 -6.77 -29.67 3.35
CA SER A 131 -6.25 -30.93 2.79
C SER A 131 -6.66 -31.22 1.34
N LYS A 132 -7.53 -30.42 0.73
CA LYS A 132 -7.96 -30.59 -0.68
C LYS A 132 -7.03 -29.82 -1.62
#